data_AF-A0A3L7UWQ5-F1
#
_entry.id   AF-A0A3L7UWQ5-F1
#
_cell.length_a   1.000
_cell.length_b   1.000
_cell.length_c   1.000
_cell.angle_alpha   90.00
_cell.angle_beta   90.00
_cell.angle_gamma   90.00
#
_symmetry.space_group_name_H-M   'P 1'
#
loop_
_entity.id
_entity.type
_entity.pdbx_description
1 polymer ?
#
loop_
_entity_poly.entity_id
_entity_poly.type
_entity_poly.pdbx_seq_one_letter_code
_entity_poly.pdbx_strand_id
1 'polypeptide(L)'
;MGRISIAWQVLVNGVFAARVTKLLETPKTIAAPVQPVAPPKLVAPMRPLRSDAVTLLAAFQREGRLIDFLKEPIETYSDAQVGAAVRDIHRDCSGMLERQFALRPVLDQAEGSNVTIGANAKNGRIKLTGKIGDNPQTSGTLVHHGWLVTKSEVPIWTGDPDAATIVTPAEVEVR
;
A
#
# COMPACT_ATOMS: atom_id res chain seq x y z
N MET A 1 9.24 61.75 -40.76
CA MET A 1 8.26 62.80 -40.40
C MET A 1 7.98 62.95 -38.89
N GLY A 2 8.14 61.92 -38.04
CA GLY A 2 7.69 61.99 -36.64
C GLY A 2 8.55 62.79 -35.64
N ARG A 3 9.86 62.91 -35.83
CA ARG A 3 10.76 63.54 -34.84
C ARG A 3 10.62 65.05 -34.74
N ILE A 4 10.40 65.73 -35.87
CA ILE A 4 10.22 67.19 -35.92
C ILE A 4 8.86 67.58 -35.30
N SER A 5 7.82 66.76 -35.51
CA SER A 5 6.49 66.96 -34.94
C SER A 5 6.51 66.88 -33.41
N ILE A 6 7.25 65.93 -32.83
CA ILE A 6 7.40 65.80 -31.38
C ILE A 6 8.15 67.00 -30.80
N ALA A 7 9.21 67.49 -31.44
CA ALA A 7 9.96 68.66 -30.99
C ALA A 7 9.07 69.92 -30.97
N TRP A 8 8.22 70.12 -31.98
CA TRP A 8 7.25 71.21 -32.00
C TRP A 8 6.20 71.08 -30.87
N GLN A 9 5.70 69.86 -30.61
CA GLN A 9 4.74 69.61 -29.53
C GLN A 9 5.34 69.85 -28.14
N VAL A 10 6.63 69.57 -27.92
CA VAL A 10 7.32 69.91 -26.67
C VAL A 10 7.44 71.43 -26.51
N LEU A 11 7.70 72.18 -27.59
CA LEU A 11 7.86 73.64 -27.51
C LEU A 11 6.54 74.41 -27.36
N VAL A 12 5.46 73.94 -28.00
CA VAL A 12 4.19 74.69 -28.07
C VAL A 12 3.14 74.19 -27.06
N ASN A 13 3.33 73.02 -26.46
CA ASN A 13 2.39 72.46 -25.48
C ASN A 13 3.08 72.06 -24.16
N GLY A 14 2.94 72.90 -23.14
CA GLY A 14 3.56 72.68 -21.83
C GLY A 14 3.10 71.42 -21.10
N VAL A 15 1.85 70.97 -21.31
CA VAL A 15 1.35 69.72 -20.69
C VAL A 15 2.04 68.50 -21.32
N PHE A 16 2.25 68.53 -22.63
CA PHE A 16 2.97 67.48 -23.33
C PHE A 16 4.45 67.47 -22.91
N ALA A 17 5.09 68.64 -22.82
CA ALA A 17 6.47 68.76 -22.34
C ALA A 17 6.65 68.13 -20.95
N ALA A 18 5.78 68.44 -20.00
CA ALA A 18 5.84 67.87 -18.65
C ALA A 18 5.74 66.34 -18.62
N ARG A 19 4.94 65.73 -19.51
CA ARG A 19 4.84 64.27 -19.62
C ARG A 19 6.10 63.63 -20.17
N VAL A 20 6.72 64.25 -21.18
CA VAL A 20 7.98 63.77 -21.75
C VAL A 20 9.10 63.83 -20.72
N THR A 21 9.21 64.93 -19.97
CA THR A 21 10.19 65.06 -18.87
C THR A 21 10.00 63.97 -17.83
N LYS A 22 8.75 63.73 -17.38
CA LYS A 22 8.46 62.67 -16.41
C LYS A 22 8.87 61.28 -16.91
N LEU A 23 8.68 60.98 -18.19
CA LEU A 23 9.08 59.69 -18.76
C LEU A 23 10.60 59.55 -18.87
N LEU A 24 11.32 60.63 -19.18
CA LEU A 24 12.78 60.64 -19.24
C LEU A 24 13.41 60.55 -17.85
N GLU A 25 12.77 61.15 -16.84
CA GLU A 25 13.24 61.14 -15.45
C GLU A 25 12.88 59.87 -14.68
N THR A 26 11.98 59.02 -15.20
CA THR A 26 11.63 57.77 -14.53
C THR A 26 12.78 56.76 -14.72
N PRO A 27 13.51 56.38 -13.66
CA PRO A 27 14.60 55.43 -13.79
C PRO A 27 14.04 54.06 -14.17
N LYS A 28 14.63 53.45 -15.20
CA LYS A 28 14.33 52.09 -15.66
C LYS A 28 14.69 51.12 -14.52
N THR A 29 13.70 50.64 -13.78
CA THR A 29 13.89 49.64 -12.72
C THR A 29 14.46 48.37 -13.35
N ILE A 30 15.76 48.15 -13.18
CA ILE A 30 16.42 46.89 -13.50
C ILE A 30 16.05 45.94 -12.36
N ALA A 31 15.26 44.92 -12.64
CA ALA A 31 14.91 43.89 -11.67
C ALA A 31 16.19 43.21 -11.16
N ALA A 32 16.32 43.09 -9.83
CA ALA A 32 17.45 42.41 -9.19
C ALA A 32 17.53 40.93 -9.61
N PRO A 33 18.73 40.30 -9.61
CA PRO A 33 18.88 38.91 -10.00
C PRO A 33 18.20 38.00 -8.97
N VAL A 34 17.28 37.15 -9.43
CA VAL A 34 16.59 36.15 -8.61
C VAL A 34 17.61 35.07 -8.24
N GLN A 35 17.86 34.86 -6.94
CA GLN A 35 18.72 33.76 -6.48
C GLN A 35 18.08 32.40 -6.82
N PRO A 36 18.85 31.40 -7.28
CA PRO A 36 18.30 30.08 -7.58
C PRO A 36 17.79 29.41 -6.30
N VAL A 37 16.51 29.10 -6.25
CA VAL A 37 15.89 28.33 -5.17
C VAL A 37 16.44 26.90 -5.25
N ALA A 38 17.05 26.43 -4.17
CA ALA A 38 17.55 25.05 -4.10
C ALA A 38 16.40 24.05 -4.31
N PRO A 39 16.62 22.93 -5.04
CA PRO A 39 15.57 21.95 -5.29
C PRO A 39 15.06 21.34 -3.98
N PRO A 40 13.76 21.05 -3.87
CA PRO A 40 13.18 20.48 -2.66
C PRO A 40 13.82 19.12 -2.35
N LYS A 41 14.29 18.95 -1.11
CA LYS A 41 14.79 17.67 -0.62
C LYS A 41 13.67 16.63 -0.71
N LEU A 42 13.92 15.52 -1.40
CA LEU A 42 13.04 14.35 -1.35
C LEU A 42 12.93 13.88 0.11
N VAL A 43 11.73 13.95 0.67
CA VAL A 43 11.39 13.28 1.93
C VAL A 43 11.39 11.78 1.67
N ALA A 44 12.27 11.05 2.36
CA ALA A 44 12.24 9.59 2.34
C ALA A 44 10.88 9.10 2.88
N PRO A 45 10.30 8.03 2.31
CA PRO A 45 9.02 7.51 2.79
C PRO A 45 9.14 7.10 4.25
N MET A 46 8.26 7.63 5.10
CA MET A 46 8.18 7.25 6.51
C MET A 46 7.80 5.77 6.59
N ARG A 47 8.53 5.00 7.42
CA ARG A 47 8.16 3.61 7.69
C ARG A 47 6.77 3.57 8.36
N PRO A 48 5.90 2.62 7.98
CA PRO A 48 4.60 2.48 8.65
C PRO A 48 4.82 2.18 10.12
N LEU A 49 4.00 2.82 10.95
CA LEU A 49 4.14 2.78 12.41
C LEU A 49 3.85 1.37 12.98
N ARG A 50 2.92 0.65 12.36
CA ARG A 50 2.61 -0.76 12.63
C ARG A 50 2.97 -1.62 11.42
N SER A 51 3.47 -2.83 11.67
CA SER A 51 3.70 -3.83 10.63
C SER A 51 2.37 -4.46 10.18
N ASP A 52 2.22 -4.65 8.87
CA ASP A 52 1.07 -5.35 8.26
C ASP A 52 0.86 -6.75 8.84
N ALA A 53 1.92 -7.43 9.29
CA ALA A 53 1.81 -8.72 9.97
C ALA A 53 1.03 -8.61 11.29
N VAL A 54 1.28 -7.56 12.07
CA VAL A 54 0.58 -7.30 13.35
C VAL A 54 -0.85 -6.85 13.08
N THR A 55 -1.10 -6.11 11.99
CA THR A 55 -2.45 -5.77 11.53
C THR A 55 -3.24 -7.01 11.12
N LEU A 56 -2.62 -7.93 10.38
CA LEU A 56 -3.22 -9.20 9.98
C LEU A 56 -3.58 -10.07 11.19
N LEU A 57 -2.66 -10.22 12.15
CA LEU A 57 -2.92 -10.95 13.39
C LEU A 57 -4.09 -10.33 14.18
N ALA A 58 -4.17 -9.00 14.24
CA ALA A 58 -5.28 -8.32 14.90
C ALA A 58 -6.62 -8.54 14.19
N ALA A 59 -6.64 -8.61 12.85
CA ALA A 59 -7.85 -8.95 12.12
C ALA A 59 -8.33 -10.37 12.43
N PHE A 60 -7.42 -11.35 12.42
CA PHE A 60 -7.75 -12.74 12.79
C PHE A 60 -8.25 -12.87 14.23
N GLN A 61 -7.63 -12.15 15.16
CA GLN A 61 -8.05 -12.20 16.56
C GLN A 61 -9.40 -11.52 16.79
N ARG A 62 -9.59 -10.31 16.25
CA ARG A 62 -10.82 -9.53 16.39
C ARG A 62 -12.03 -10.25 15.77
N GLU A 63 -11.84 -10.88 14.63
CA GLU A 63 -12.96 -11.45 13.86
C GLU A 63 -13.19 -12.92 14.19
N GLY A 64 -12.14 -13.70 14.45
CA GLY A 64 -12.26 -15.15 14.63
C GLY A 64 -11.66 -15.74 15.90
N ARG A 65 -11.14 -14.92 16.83
CA ARG A 65 -10.48 -15.39 18.07
C ARG A 65 -9.37 -16.43 17.83
N LEU A 66 -8.69 -16.33 16.70
CA LEU A 66 -7.70 -17.33 16.29
C LEU A 66 -6.55 -17.47 17.30
N ILE A 67 -6.08 -16.35 17.86
CA ILE A 67 -4.95 -16.38 18.79
C ILE A 67 -5.38 -17.00 20.11
N ASP A 68 -6.57 -16.66 20.63
CA ASP A 68 -7.12 -17.28 21.83
C ASP A 68 -7.22 -18.80 21.64
N PHE A 69 -7.78 -19.24 20.51
CA PHE A 69 -7.93 -20.67 20.19
C PHE A 69 -6.58 -21.41 20.15
N LEU A 70 -5.56 -20.83 19.50
CA LEU A 70 -4.23 -21.47 19.39
C LEU A 70 -3.43 -21.44 20.70
N LYS A 71 -3.78 -20.55 21.63
CA LYS A 71 -3.11 -20.40 22.93
C LYS A 71 -3.82 -21.17 24.04
N GLU A 72 -5.05 -21.64 23.81
CA GLU A 72 -5.80 -22.49 24.71
C GLU A 72 -5.23 -23.93 24.71
N PRO A 73 -4.88 -24.51 25.88
CA PRO A 73 -4.49 -25.91 25.97
C PRO A 73 -5.72 -26.81 25.80
N ILE A 74 -5.83 -27.46 24.64
CA ILE A 74 -7.02 -28.23 24.29
C ILE A 74 -6.97 -29.73 24.68
N GLU A 75 -5.89 -30.19 25.31
CA GLU A 75 -5.60 -31.62 25.54
C GLU A 75 -6.64 -32.33 26.41
N THR A 76 -7.35 -31.59 27.25
CA THR A 76 -8.35 -32.14 28.17
C THR A 76 -9.78 -32.11 27.61
N TYR A 77 -10.00 -31.46 26.46
CA TYR A 77 -11.32 -31.37 25.85
C TYR A 77 -11.57 -32.57 24.94
N SER A 78 -12.83 -33.01 24.91
CA SER A 78 -13.28 -34.00 23.92
C SER A 78 -13.40 -33.40 22.52
N ASP A 79 -13.34 -34.25 21.49
CA ASP A 79 -13.57 -33.85 20.10
C ASP A 79 -14.90 -33.11 19.90
N ALA A 80 -15.93 -33.48 20.65
CA ALA A 80 -17.24 -32.82 20.60
C ALA A 80 -17.17 -31.38 21.13
N GLN A 81 -16.43 -31.14 22.22
CA GLN A 81 -16.24 -29.80 22.79
C GLN A 81 -15.38 -28.93 21.87
N VAL A 82 -14.28 -29.46 21.36
CA VAL A 82 -13.43 -28.75 20.37
C VAL A 82 -14.25 -28.44 19.12
N GLY A 83 -14.98 -29.42 18.60
CA GLY A 83 -15.86 -29.27 17.45
C GLY A 83 -16.96 -28.24 17.66
N ALA A 84 -17.49 -28.10 18.87
CA ALA A 84 -18.51 -27.08 19.19
C ALA A 84 -17.94 -25.67 19.08
N ALA A 85 -16.73 -25.42 19.58
CA ALA A 85 -16.10 -24.10 19.55
C ALA A 85 -15.48 -23.75 18.17
N VAL A 86 -14.80 -24.70 17.53
CA VAL A 86 -13.97 -24.41 16.35
C VAL A 86 -14.77 -24.05 15.10
N ARG A 87 -16.04 -24.45 15.01
CA ARG A 87 -16.88 -24.15 13.83
C ARG A 87 -17.07 -22.66 13.63
N ASP A 88 -17.29 -21.92 14.72
CA ASP A 88 -17.44 -20.47 14.67
C ASP A 88 -16.12 -19.79 14.33
N ILE A 89 -15.05 -20.16 15.04
CA ILE A 89 -13.67 -19.68 14.78
C ILE A 89 -13.28 -19.89 13.30
N HIS A 90 -13.53 -21.10 12.77
CA HIS A 90 -13.23 -21.44 11.39
C HIS A 90 -14.03 -20.59 10.40
N ARG A 91 -15.35 -20.49 10.58
CA ARG A 91 -16.23 -19.70 9.72
C ARG A 91 -15.76 -18.24 9.68
N ASP A 92 -15.45 -17.68 10.83
CA ASP A 92 -15.17 -16.24 10.94
C ASP A 92 -13.77 -15.91 10.43
N CYS A 93 -12.77 -16.76 10.69
CA CYS A 93 -11.43 -16.65 10.08
C CYS A 93 -11.48 -16.83 8.55
N SER A 94 -12.25 -17.81 8.06
CA SER A 94 -12.43 -18.04 6.62
C SER A 94 -13.11 -16.85 5.95
N GLY A 95 -14.16 -16.29 6.57
CA GLY A 95 -14.83 -15.09 6.09
C GLY A 95 -13.91 -13.87 6.04
N MET A 96 -13.02 -13.71 7.02
CA MET A 96 -12.02 -12.65 7.01
C MET A 96 -11.05 -12.80 5.83
N LEU A 97 -10.52 -13.99 5.61
CA LEU A 97 -9.62 -14.30 4.48
C LEU A 97 -10.28 -13.99 3.13
N GLU A 98 -11.55 -14.39 2.95
CA GLU A 98 -12.26 -14.11 1.70
C GLU A 98 -12.45 -12.61 1.47
N ARG A 99 -12.85 -11.85 2.51
CA ARG A 99 -13.07 -10.39 2.38
C ARG A 99 -11.79 -9.63 2.04
N GLN A 100 -10.70 -9.92 2.77
CA GLN A 100 -9.45 -9.16 2.65
C GLN A 100 -8.57 -9.65 1.50
N PHE A 101 -8.55 -10.95 1.22
CA PHE A 101 -7.57 -11.56 0.31
C PHE A 101 -8.15 -12.27 -0.91
N ALA A 102 -9.42 -12.69 -0.86
CA ALA A 102 -10.08 -13.48 -1.92
C ALA A 102 -9.19 -14.62 -2.44
N LEU A 103 -8.83 -15.56 -1.57
CA LEU A 103 -7.89 -16.63 -1.90
C LEU A 103 -8.46 -17.56 -2.96
N ARG A 104 -7.69 -17.85 -4.01
CA ARG A 104 -8.04 -18.75 -5.11
C ARG A 104 -6.95 -19.78 -5.33
N PRO A 105 -7.25 -20.94 -5.93
CA PRO A 105 -6.20 -21.89 -6.30
C PRO A 105 -5.18 -21.28 -7.26
N VAL A 106 -3.91 -21.67 -7.13
CA VAL A 106 -2.88 -21.30 -8.13
C VAL A 106 -3.10 -22.11 -9.42
N LEU A 107 -3.55 -23.35 -9.27
CA LEU A 107 -3.95 -24.28 -10.32
C LEU A 107 -5.37 -24.79 -10.04
N ASP A 108 -6.32 -24.56 -10.95
CA ASP A 108 -7.75 -24.89 -10.75
C ASP A 108 -8.05 -26.40 -10.83
N GLN A 109 -7.08 -27.23 -11.19
CA GLN A 109 -7.26 -28.68 -11.24
C GLN A 109 -7.42 -29.27 -9.84
N ALA A 110 -8.18 -30.37 -9.73
CA ALA A 110 -8.29 -31.09 -8.48
C ALA A 110 -6.96 -31.72 -8.06
N GLU A 111 -6.71 -31.79 -6.76
CA GLU A 111 -5.60 -32.56 -6.21
C GLU A 111 -5.71 -34.03 -6.64
N GLY A 112 -4.57 -34.63 -7.02
CA GLY A 112 -4.49 -35.94 -7.67
C GLY A 112 -4.55 -35.90 -9.20
N SER A 113 -4.87 -34.75 -9.81
CA SER A 113 -4.89 -34.64 -11.28
C SER A 113 -3.48 -34.58 -11.88
N ASN A 114 -3.33 -35.06 -13.12
CA ASN A 114 -2.11 -34.82 -13.90
C ASN A 114 -2.09 -33.37 -14.40
N VAL A 115 -0.97 -32.67 -14.19
CA VAL A 115 -0.77 -31.27 -14.60
C VAL A 115 0.54 -31.11 -15.36
N THR A 116 0.51 -30.23 -16.36
CA THR A 116 1.70 -29.84 -17.14
C THR A 116 2.53 -28.84 -16.35
N ILE A 117 3.82 -29.15 -16.16
CA ILE A 117 4.76 -28.32 -15.39
C ILE A 117 5.14 -27.07 -16.19
N GLY A 118 5.38 -27.24 -17.50
CA GLY A 118 5.49 -26.20 -18.52
C GLY A 118 6.15 -24.88 -18.08
N ALA A 119 5.54 -23.76 -18.46
CA ALA A 119 6.00 -22.42 -18.05
C ALA A 119 5.70 -22.08 -16.59
N ASN A 120 4.80 -22.82 -15.93
CA ASN A 120 4.34 -22.52 -14.57
C ASN A 120 5.42 -22.73 -13.50
N ALA A 121 6.39 -23.61 -13.75
CA ALA A 121 7.55 -23.78 -12.88
C ALA A 121 8.50 -22.57 -12.87
N LYS A 122 8.60 -21.83 -13.97
CA LYS A 122 9.58 -20.72 -14.10
C LYS A 122 9.21 -19.50 -13.25
N ASN A 123 7.93 -19.34 -12.94
CA ASN A 123 7.42 -18.18 -12.22
C ASN A 123 7.23 -18.44 -10.72
N GLY A 124 7.79 -19.54 -10.18
CA GLY A 124 7.61 -19.94 -8.78
C GLY A 124 6.19 -20.37 -8.41
N ARG A 125 5.29 -20.53 -9.39
CA ARG A 125 3.88 -20.94 -9.16
C ARG A 125 3.75 -22.43 -8.83
N ILE A 126 4.71 -23.24 -9.25
CA ILE A 126 4.75 -24.68 -8.98
C ILE A 126 6.06 -25.01 -8.28
N LYS A 127 5.97 -25.61 -7.10
CA LYS A 127 7.08 -26.25 -6.41
C LYS A 127 7.07 -27.74 -6.73
N LEU A 128 8.14 -28.22 -7.36
CA LEU A 128 8.32 -29.66 -7.63
C LEU A 128 8.74 -30.39 -6.35
N THR A 129 8.18 -31.57 -6.13
CA THR A 129 8.50 -32.46 -5.00
C THR A 129 8.63 -33.89 -5.50
N GLY A 130 9.36 -34.75 -4.76
CA GLY A 130 9.60 -36.15 -5.13
C GLY A 130 10.94 -36.40 -5.83
N LYS A 131 11.04 -37.53 -6.56
CA LYS A 131 12.25 -37.90 -7.32
C LYS A 131 12.36 -37.04 -8.58
N ILE A 132 13.12 -35.95 -8.47
CA ILE A 132 13.45 -35.08 -9.59
C ILE A 132 14.70 -35.66 -10.25
N GLY A 133 14.53 -36.36 -11.38
CA GLY A 133 15.66 -36.82 -12.20
C GLY A 133 16.30 -35.67 -12.99
N ASP A 134 17.41 -35.96 -13.67
CA ASP A 134 18.18 -34.97 -14.42
C ASP A 134 17.43 -34.40 -15.64
N ASN A 135 16.43 -35.13 -16.14
CA ASN A 135 15.61 -34.69 -17.26
C ASN A 135 14.44 -33.79 -16.81
N PRO A 136 14.18 -32.68 -17.51
CA PRO A 136 13.04 -31.80 -17.22
C PRO A 136 11.72 -32.59 -17.26
N GLN A 137 11.04 -32.65 -16.11
CA GLN A 137 9.71 -33.24 -16.04
C GLN A 137 8.71 -32.33 -16.74
N THR A 138 7.97 -32.87 -17.70
CA THR A 138 6.96 -32.12 -18.46
C THR A 138 5.59 -32.13 -17.78
N SER A 139 5.31 -33.13 -16.95
CA SER A 139 4.07 -33.28 -16.19
C SER A 139 4.32 -33.87 -14.80
N GLY A 140 3.32 -33.75 -13.92
CA GLY A 140 3.33 -34.32 -12.58
C GLY A 140 1.91 -34.47 -12.03
N THR A 141 1.79 -35.09 -10.85
CA THR A 141 0.50 -35.14 -10.13
C THR A 141 0.39 -33.93 -9.21
N LEU A 142 -0.72 -33.20 -9.28
CA LEU A 142 -0.97 -32.07 -8.41
C LEU A 142 -1.23 -32.55 -6.98
N VAL A 143 -0.31 -32.27 -6.05
CA VAL A 143 -0.47 -32.68 -4.64
C VAL A 143 -1.26 -31.66 -3.85
N HIS A 144 -1.01 -30.37 -4.08
CA HIS A 144 -1.73 -29.27 -3.46
C HIS A 144 -1.86 -28.14 -4.49
N HIS A 145 -3.07 -27.64 -4.66
CA HIS A 145 -3.41 -26.62 -5.67
C HIS A 145 -2.77 -25.25 -5.42
N GLY A 146 -2.32 -25.01 -4.18
CA GLY A 146 -1.69 -23.75 -3.76
C GLY A 146 -2.70 -22.62 -3.60
N TRP A 147 -2.31 -21.53 -2.94
CA TRP A 147 -3.18 -20.38 -2.73
C TRP A 147 -2.61 -19.12 -3.38
N LEU A 148 -3.42 -18.49 -4.22
CA LEU A 148 -3.21 -17.23 -4.88
C LEU A 148 -4.08 -16.17 -4.21
N VAL A 149 -3.45 -15.10 -3.76
CA VAL A 149 -4.14 -13.88 -3.33
C VAL A 149 -4.56 -13.11 -4.57
N THR A 150 -5.87 -12.86 -4.77
CA THR A 150 -6.35 -12.05 -5.91
C THR A 150 -6.64 -10.60 -5.53
N LYS A 151 -6.58 -10.28 -4.24
CA LYS A 151 -6.92 -8.97 -3.67
C LYS A 151 -6.16 -8.78 -2.36
N SER A 152 -5.85 -7.56 -1.93
CA SER A 152 -5.25 -7.31 -0.61
C SER A 152 -5.79 -6.02 -0.01
N GLU A 153 -6.88 -6.14 0.75
CA GLU A 153 -7.54 -5.04 1.47
C GLU A 153 -7.30 -5.14 2.97
N VAL A 154 -6.05 -4.92 3.38
CA VAL A 154 -5.67 -4.82 4.79
C VAL A 154 -5.87 -3.36 5.25
N PRO A 155 -6.61 -3.09 6.33
CA PRO A 155 -6.81 -1.73 6.81
C PRO A 155 -5.50 -1.06 7.23
N ILE A 156 -5.36 0.23 6.93
CA ILE A 156 -4.25 1.04 7.44
C ILE A 156 -4.50 1.30 8.92
N TRP A 157 -3.53 0.94 9.77
CA TRP A 157 -3.63 1.18 11.19
C TRP A 157 -3.33 2.66 11.52
N THR A 158 -4.17 3.25 12.38
CA THR A 158 -4.18 4.69 12.70
C THR A 158 -4.08 4.97 14.21
N GLY A 159 -3.60 4.00 14.98
CA GLY A 159 -3.52 4.10 16.44
C GLY A 159 -2.30 4.86 16.96
N ASP A 160 -2.18 4.88 18.28
CA ASP A 160 -1.04 5.48 18.99
C ASP A 160 0.25 4.68 18.78
N PRO A 161 1.40 5.32 18.45
CA PRO A 161 2.71 4.66 18.33
C PRO A 161 3.02 3.58 19.36
N ASP A 162 2.69 3.81 20.63
CA ASP A 162 2.99 2.89 21.73
C ASP A 162 2.09 1.64 21.68
N ALA A 163 0.95 1.71 21.00
CA ALA A 163 0.04 0.60 20.75
C ALA A 163 0.30 -0.13 19.42
N ALA A 164 1.32 0.25 18.66
CA ALA A 164 1.59 -0.32 17.33
C ALA A 164 1.82 -1.85 17.37
N THR A 165 2.37 -2.37 18.47
CA THR A 165 2.66 -3.80 18.66
C THR A 165 1.50 -4.58 19.30
N ILE A 166 0.46 -3.88 19.79
CA ILE A 166 -0.67 -4.51 20.49
C ILE A 166 -1.61 -5.16 19.47
N VAL A 167 -1.79 -6.48 19.55
CA VAL A 167 -2.72 -7.23 18.68
C VAL A 167 -4.17 -7.07 19.14
N THR A 168 -4.40 -7.17 20.44
CA THR A 168 -5.70 -6.96 21.08
C THR A 168 -5.44 -6.38 22.48
N PRO A 169 -6.13 -5.31 22.90
CA PRO A 169 -5.93 -4.73 24.22
C PRO A 169 -6.42 -5.69 25.31
N ALA A 170 -5.84 -5.58 26.51
CA ALA A 170 -6.39 -6.24 27.68
C ALA A 170 -7.70 -5.56 28.11
N GLU A 171 -8.71 -6.35 28.47
CA GLU A 171 -9.98 -5.87 29.00
C GLU A 171 -9.95 -5.92 30.53
N VAL A 172 -10.28 -4.79 31.18
CA VAL A 172 -10.28 -4.66 32.64
C VAL A 172 -11.64 -4.12 33.08
N GLU A 173 -12.36 -4.90 33.87
CA GLU A 173 -13.60 -4.45 34.52
C GLU A 173 -13.26 -3.56 35.73
N VAL A 174 -13.83 -2.36 35.76
CA VAL A 174 -13.70 -1.43 36.91
C VAL A 174 -14.85 -1.71 37.89
N ARG A 175 -14.53 -1.77 39.19
CA ARG A 175 -15.50 -1.95 40.27
C ARG A 175 -15.61 -0.71 41.14
#